data_AF-A0A7J2YD54-F1
#
_entry.id   AF-A0A7J2YD54-F1
#
_cell.length_a   1.000
_cell.length_b   1.000
_cell.length_c   1.000
_cell.angle_alpha   90.00
_cell.angle_beta   90.00
_cell.angle_gamma   90.00
#
_symmetry.space_group_name_H-M   'P 1'
#
loop_
_entity.id
_entity.type
_entity.pdbx_description
1 polymer ?
#
loop_
_entity_poly.entity_id
_entity_poly.type
_entity_poly.pdbx_seq_one_letter_code
_entity_poly.pdbx_strand_id
1 'polypeptide(L)'
;MNNMNAQLNLPPPLELTDFNQITSRLDEAINATLEPKLDALVGKQVLFSADEKQCSPMEGWESKNCFASINMIPAINEPSIVAAIDSSCVFIGETVEGTIYSAKCGVALSCMGKPLMHFKIGPMLFYINDDITSSSNIDERLWRFVLFDTATAKRMVRVRIERAIQNEVCKFLTNAIILVDGSLKRSVFEDRLNGFNNILRNCESNGNQLVGISKTTRLKILDQLASSLMRSKGACYIDVSAVVRSLVSNIVGKPLLAKLSNDGLVLRVDVLDESMESVGKLIVNDIIANGYPETLRLAHHISIFSTIDVTCLKGFILSKFGVREMMSEDIRAKLLGAFL
;
A
#
# COMPACT_ATOMS: atom_id res chain seq x y z
N MET A 1 11.27 55.30 -50.47
CA MET A 1 10.86 54.96 -49.09
C MET A 1 9.73 53.96 -49.17
N ASN A 2 10.05 52.66 -49.23
CA ASN A 2 9.04 51.59 -49.20
C ASN A 2 8.88 51.12 -47.76
N ASN A 3 7.73 51.44 -47.16
CA ASN A 3 7.28 50.88 -45.89
C ASN A 3 6.86 49.44 -46.11
N MET A 4 7.68 48.48 -45.69
CA MET A 4 7.27 47.08 -45.54
C MET A 4 6.59 46.92 -44.18
N ASN A 5 5.26 47.05 -44.16
CA ASN A 5 4.45 46.47 -43.09
C ASN A 5 4.34 44.96 -43.36
N ALA A 6 5.23 44.17 -42.77
CA ALA A 6 5.06 42.73 -42.68
C ALA A 6 3.93 42.43 -41.69
N GLN A 7 2.68 42.58 -42.13
CA GLN A 7 1.52 42.02 -41.44
C GLN A 7 1.63 40.50 -41.53
N LEU A 8 1.71 39.84 -40.37
CA LEU A 8 1.54 38.40 -40.25
C LEU A 8 0.19 38.03 -40.89
N ASN A 9 0.21 37.25 -41.98
CA ASN A 9 -0.97 36.59 -42.52
C ASN A 9 -1.48 35.59 -41.48
N LEU A 10 -2.29 36.07 -40.53
CA LEU A 10 -3.05 35.21 -39.66
C LEU A 10 -4.14 34.52 -40.51
N PRO A 11 -4.39 33.22 -40.31
CA PRO A 11 -5.50 32.54 -40.98
C PRO A 11 -6.82 33.29 -40.67
N PRO A 12 -7.83 33.21 -41.57
CA PRO A 12 -9.10 33.89 -41.36
C PRO A 12 -9.66 33.52 -39.98
N PRO A 13 -10.27 34.47 -39.25
CA PRO A 13 -10.81 34.19 -37.93
C PRO A 13 -11.85 33.08 -38.07
N LEU A 14 -11.59 31.94 -37.42
CA LEU A 14 -12.61 30.92 -37.19
C LEU A 14 -13.80 31.63 -36.53
N GLU A 15 -14.95 31.62 -37.20
CA GLU A 15 -16.15 32.26 -36.67
C GLU A 15 -16.54 31.55 -35.35
N LEU A 16 -16.99 32.28 -34.34
CA LEU A 16 -17.39 31.71 -33.04
C LEU A 16 -18.45 30.59 -33.18
N THR A 17 -19.23 30.62 -34.26
CA THR A 17 -20.20 29.59 -34.67
C THR A 17 -19.55 28.23 -34.90
N ASP A 18 -18.34 28.17 -35.45
CA ASP A 18 -17.63 26.92 -35.72
C ASP A 18 -17.12 26.28 -34.43
N PHE A 19 -16.67 27.08 -33.45
CA PHE A 19 -16.22 26.57 -32.15
C PHE A 19 -17.37 25.94 -31.35
N ASN A 20 -18.57 26.54 -31.36
CA ASN A 20 -19.74 25.98 -30.69
C ASN A 20 -20.20 24.64 -31.32
N GLN A 21 -20.06 24.50 -32.64
CA GLN A 21 -20.33 23.22 -33.30
C GLN A 21 -19.27 22.17 -32.95
N ILE A 22 -18.00 22.55 -32.86
CA ILE A 22 -16.92 21.65 -32.46
C ILE A 22 -17.13 21.16 -31.02
N THR A 23 -17.42 22.06 -30.08
CA THR A 23 -17.68 21.68 -28.68
C THR A 23 -18.90 20.76 -28.57
N SER A 24 -20.01 21.08 -29.24
CA SER A 24 -21.20 20.22 -29.28
C SER A 24 -20.89 18.82 -29.81
N ARG A 25 -20.09 18.71 -30.88
CA ARG A 25 -19.69 17.40 -31.44
C ARG A 25 -18.76 16.62 -30.52
N LEU A 26 -17.89 17.31 -29.78
CA LEU A 26 -17.03 16.68 -28.78
C LEU A 26 -17.86 16.17 -27.59
N ASP A 27 -18.80 16.98 -27.11
CA ASP A 27 -19.72 16.58 -26.03
C ASP A 27 -20.59 15.39 -26.45
N GLU A 28 -21.12 15.38 -27.67
CA GLU A 28 -21.85 14.24 -28.23
C GLU A 28 -20.97 12.98 -28.31
N ALA A 29 -19.72 13.10 -28.77
CA ALA A 29 -18.80 11.96 -28.85
C ALA A 29 -18.42 11.41 -27.46
N ILE A 30 -18.22 12.29 -26.48
CA ILE A 30 -17.96 11.92 -25.08
C ILE A 30 -19.19 11.21 -24.51
N ASN A 31 -20.38 11.80 -24.64
CA ASN A 31 -21.62 11.26 -24.10
C ASN A 31 -22.04 9.94 -24.77
N ALA A 32 -21.73 9.75 -26.06
CA ALA A 32 -21.91 8.48 -26.76
C ALA A 32 -20.98 7.39 -26.24
N THR A 33 -19.81 7.76 -25.71
CA THR A 33 -18.83 6.81 -25.16
C THR A 33 -19.09 6.52 -23.69
N LEU A 34 -19.43 7.54 -22.91
CA LEU A 34 -19.71 7.47 -21.48
C LEU A 34 -20.75 8.52 -21.11
N GLU A 35 -22.00 8.08 -20.98
CA GLU A 35 -23.11 8.97 -20.58
C GLU A 35 -22.90 9.46 -19.13
N PRO A 36 -22.77 10.78 -18.89
CA PRO A 36 -22.60 11.32 -17.55
C PRO A 36 -23.93 11.30 -16.78
N LYS A 37 -24.10 10.32 -15.90
CA LYS A 37 -25.32 10.16 -15.08
C LYS A 37 -25.28 10.96 -13.78
N LEU A 38 -25.00 12.27 -13.87
CA LEU A 38 -24.89 13.13 -12.69
C LEU A 38 -26.22 13.29 -11.93
N ASP A 39 -27.36 13.22 -12.62
CA ASP A 39 -28.69 13.26 -12.00
C ASP A 39 -28.90 12.12 -10.98
N ALA A 40 -28.18 10.99 -11.13
CA ALA A 40 -28.23 9.88 -10.18
C ALA A 40 -27.58 10.20 -8.82
N LEU A 41 -26.88 11.33 -8.71
CA LEU A 41 -26.28 11.82 -7.46
C LEU A 41 -27.31 12.52 -6.54
N VAL A 42 -28.47 12.91 -7.06
CA VAL A 42 -29.50 13.61 -6.26
C VAL A 42 -29.88 12.75 -5.04
N GLY A 43 -29.66 13.31 -3.85
CA GLY A 43 -29.94 12.63 -2.57
C GLY A 43 -28.92 11.56 -2.16
N LYS A 44 -27.75 11.46 -2.81
CA LYS A 44 -26.67 10.54 -2.41
C LYS A 44 -25.68 11.20 -1.44
N GLN A 45 -25.12 10.41 -0.54
CA GLN A 45 -23.95 10.81 0.25
C GLN A 45 -22.70 10.84 -0.66
N VAL A 46 -21.90 11.91 -0.56
CA VAL A 46 -20.67 12.09 -1.34
C VAL A 46 -19.52 12.45 -0.40
N LEU A 47 -18.39 11.77 -0.57
CA LEU A 47 -17.15 12.09 0.10
C LEU A 47 -16.17 12.65 -0.93
N PHE A 48 -15.85 13.93 -0.82
CA PHE A 48 -14.85 14.57 -1.66
C PHE A 48 -13.44 14.29 -1.13
N SER A 49 -12.50 14.03 -2.03
CA SER A 49 -11.09 13.85 -1.68
C SER A 49 -10.21 14.66 -2.62
N ALA A 50 -9.21 15.34 -2.06
CA ALA A 50 -8.09 15.86 -2.82
C ALA A 50 -7.09 14.73 -3.14
N ASP A 51 -6.58 14.70 -4.36
CA ASP A 51 -5.46 13.85 -4.79
C ASP A 51 -5.64 12.33 -4.54
N GLU A 52 -6.86 11.82 -4.70
CA GLU A 52 -7.19 10.39 -4.51
C GLU A 52 -6.80 9.81 -3.13
N LYS A 53 -6.58 10.67 -2.12
CA LYS A 53 -6.34 10.21 -0.76
C LYS A 53 -7.52 9.37 -0.28
N GLN A 54 -7.24 8.23 0.33
CA GLN A 54 -8.30 7.36 0.83
C GLN A 54 -8.86 7.93 2.13
N CYS A 55 -10.04 8.54 2.03
CA CYS A 55 -10.84 9.01 3.15
C CYS A 55 -11.98 8.01 3.43
N SER A 56 -12.39 7.91 4.69
CA SER A 56 -13.57 7.16 5.10
C SER A 56 -14.51 8.07 5.89
N PRO A 57 -15.83 7.96 5.71
CA PRO A 57 -16.79 8.78 6.47
C PRO A 57 -16.72 8.43 7.97
N MET A 58 -16.70 9.45 8.83
CA MET A 58 -16.54 9.29 10.29
C MET A 58 -17.68 8.51 10.97
N GLU A 59 -18.89 8.54 10.40
CA GLU A 59 -20.04 7.80 10.91
C GLU A 59 -20.35 6.55 10.04
N GLY A 60 -19.47 6.25 9.09
CA GLY A 60 -19.72 5.26 8.06
C GLY A 60 -20.67 5.75 6.97
N TRP A 61 -20.90 4.91 5.97
CA TRP A 61 -21.92 5.15 4.95
C TRP A 61 -23.30 4.78 5.49
N GLU A 62 -24.33 5.55 5.11
CA GLU A 62 -25.73 5.15 5.32
C GLU A 62 -26.01 3.84 4.56
N SER A 63 -25.98 2.73 5.28
CA SER A 63 -26.28 1.42 4.70
C SER A 63 -27.78 1.15 4.80
N LYS A 64 -28.38 0.63 3.72
CA LYS A 64 -29.62 -0.14 3.82
C LYS A 64 -29.29 -1.41 4.61
N ASN A 65 -29.80 -1.52 5.84
CA ASN A 65 -29.66 -2.63 6.79
C ASN A 65 -28.91 -3.86 6.25
N CYS A 66 -27.57 -3.82 6.28
CA CYS A 66 -26.76 -5.01 6.03
C CYS A 66 -26.67 -5.79 7.34
N PHE A 67 -27.49 -6.82 7.49
CA PHE A 67 -27.46 -7.71 8.63
C PHE A 67 -26.23 -8.62 8.51
N ALA A 68 -25.09 -8.15 9.01
CA ALA A 68 -23.91 -8.98 9.23
C ALA A 68 -23.79 -9.29 10.71
N SER A 69 -23.51 -10.56 11.04
CA SER A 69 -23.28 -10.99 12.42
C SER A 69 -21.98 -10.36 12.94
N ILE A 70 -22.12 -9.42 13.88
CA ILE A 70 -21.00 -8.81 14.59
C ILE A 70 -20.61 -9.76 15.73
N ASN A 71 -19.33 -10.12 15.78
CA ASN A 71 -18.77 -10.98 16.81
C ASN A 71 -17.82 -10.16 17.69
N MET A 72 -17.82 -10.42 18.99
CA MET A 72 -16.90 -9.76 19.92
C MET A 72 -15.52 -10.40 19.86
N ILE A 73 -14.46 -9.59 20.01
CA ILE A 73 -13.09 -10.08 20.16
C ILE A 73 -12.81 -10.14 21.67
N PRO A 74 -12.66 -11.33 22.28
CA PRO A 74 -12.30 -11.43 23.68
C PRO A 74 -10.86 -10.98 23.89
N ALA A 75 -10.61 -10.14 24.89
CA ALA A 75 -9.26 -9.81 25.30
C ALA A 75 -8.64 -11.01 26.03
N ILE A 76 -7.45 -11.45 25.60
CA ILE A 76 -6.75 -12.60 26.18
C ILE A 76 -5.50 -12.09 26.87
N ASN A 77 -5.52 -12.15 28.21
CA ASN A 77 -4.48 -11.61 29.06
C ASN A 77 -3.33 -12.61 29.25
N GLU A 78 -2.67 -12.97 28.15
CA GLU A 78 -1.49 -13.83 28.13
C GLU A 78 -0.31 -13.08 27.51
N PRO A 79 0.86 -13.02 28.18
CA PRO A 79 2.04 -12.37 27.62
C PRO A 79 2.49 -13.02 26.32
N SER A 80 2.61 -12.22 25.26
CA SER A 80 3.14 -12.65 23.97
C SER A 80 3.88 -11.49 23.32
N ILE A 81 5.01 -11.80 22.67
CA ILE A 81 5.74 -10.80 21.89
C ILE A 81 4.92 -10.48 20.64
N VAL A 82 4.63 -9.20 20.43
CA VAL A 82 4.08 -8.69 19.17
C VAL A 82 5.25 -8.14 18.36
N ALA A 83 5.46 -8.64 17.15
CA ALA A 83 6.52 -8.24 16.24
C ALA A 83 5.93 -7.70 14.95
N ALA A 84 6.07 -6.40 14.70
CA ALA A 84 5.59 -5.77 13.48
C ALA A 84 6.72 -5.53 12.50
N ILE A 85 6.45 -5.77 11.21
CA ILE A 85 7.39 -5.62 10.11
C ILE A 85 6.76 -4.75 9.03
N ASP A 86 7.46 -3.70 8.63
CA ASP A 86 7.10 -2.89 7.47
C ASP A 86 8.34 -2.51 6.66
N SER A 87 8.16 -2.30 5.36
CA SER A 87 9.25 -1.99 4.46
C SER A 87 8.86 -0.95 3.42
N SER A 88 9.84 -0.17 2.98
CA SER A 88 9.65 0.83 1.93
C SER A 88 10.74 0.71 0.88
N CYS A 89 10.42 1.16 -0.34
CA CYS A 89 11.34 1.18 -1.45
C CYS A 89 11.18 2.47 -2.24
N VAL A 90 12.31 3.14 -2.52
CA VAL A 90 12.39 4.37 -3.28
C VAL A 90 13.24 4.20 -4.53
N PHE A 91 12.96 5.01 -5.54
CA PHE A 91 13.78 5.13 -6.73
C PHE A 91 14.89 6.13 -6.42
N ILE A 92 16.12 5.82 -6.84
CA ILE A 92 17.28 6.68 -6.60
C ILE A 92 17.75 7.34 -7.89
N GLY A 93 17.83 6.58 -8.98
CA GLY A 93 18.27 7.06 -10.28
C GLY A 93 18.26 5.95 -11.32
N GLU A 94 18.37 6.32 -12.58
CA GLU A 94 18.42 5.40 -13.71
C GLU A 94 19.74 5.54 -14.48
N THR A 95 20.08 4.47 -15.19
CA THR A 95 21.21 4.35 -16.11
C THR A 95 20.69 3.84 -17.44
N VAL A 96 21.52 3.82 -18.47
CA VAL A 96 21.15 3.27 -19.79
C VAL A 96 20.74 1.79 -19.70
N GLU A 97 21.34 1.03 -18.77
CA GLU A 97 21.20 -0.43 -18.68
C GLU A 97 20.24 -0.88 -17.56
N GLY A 98 19.80 0.03 -16.70
CA GLY A 98 19.00 -0.35 -15.54
C GLY A 98 18.77 0.76 -14.52
N THR A 99 18.10 0.41 -13.43
CA THR A 99 17.62 1.36 -12.43
C THR A 99 18.13 1.04 -11.03
N ILE A 100 18.46 2.08 -10.27
CA ILE A 100 18.91 1.99 -8.88
C ILE A 100 17.72 2.28 -7.94
N TYR A 101 17.46 1.34 -7.05
CA TYR A 101 16.48 1.44 -5.99
C TYR A 101 17.14 1.37 -4.63
N SER A 102 16.49 1.94 -3.62
CA SER A 102 16.85 1.70 -2.24
C SER A 102 15.66 1.22 -1.43
N ALA A 103 15.90 0.30 -0.51
CA ALA A 103 14.87 -0.14 0.42
C ALA A 103 15.35 -0.12 1.87
N LYS A 104 14.38 0.04 2.76
CA LYS A 104 14.53 0.02 4.22
C LYS A 104 13.45 -0.86 4.80
N CYS A 105 13.74 -1.47 5.94
CA CYS A 105 12.76 -2.19 6.73
C CYS A 105 12.80 -1.72 8.18
N GLY A 106 11.64 -1.56 8.78
CA GLY A 106 11.46 -1.40 10.22
C GLY A 106 10.95 -2.70 10.82
N VAL A 107 11.49 -3.06 11.98
CA VAL A 107 10.94 -4.11 12.84
C VAL A 107 10.71 -3.52 14.22
N ALA A 108 9.54 -3.71 14.81
CA ALA A 108 9.22 -3.21 16.15
C ALA A 108 8.63 -4.33 17.01
N LEU A 109 9.03 -4.39 18.27
CA LEU A 109 8.59 -5.40 19.22
C LEU A 109 7.87 -4.75 20.41
N SER A 110 6.76 -5.35 20.85
CA SER A 110 6.11 -5.04 22.12
C SER A 110 5.72 -6.29 22.88
N CYS A 111 5.43 -6.15 24.17
CA CYS A 111 4.83 -7.18 25.00
C CYS A 111 4.05 -6.50 26.13
N MET A 112 2.85 -6.99 26.45
CA MET A 112 2.00 -6.46 27.51
C MET A 112 1.80 -4.93 27.44
N GLY A 113 1.59 -4.40 26.24
CA GLY A 113 1.34 -2.98 26.00
C GLY A 113 2.57 -2.08 26.19
N LYS A 114 3.78 -2.66 26.25
CA LYS A 114 5.03 -1.91 26.38
C LYS A 114 5.93 -2.16 25.17
N PRO A 115 6.45 -1.10 24.52
CA PRO A 115 7.45 -1.26 23.47
C PRO A 115 8.73 -1.83 24.09
N LEU A 116 9.24 -2.91 23.50
CA LEU A 116 10.47 -3.56 23.94
C LEU A 116 11.67 -3.00 23.19
N MET A 117 11.60 -3.00 21.86
CA MET A 117 12.70 -2.52 21.00
C MET A 117 12.23 -2.29 19.56
N HIS A 118 13.07 -1.63 18.78
CA HIS A 118 12.89 -1.49 17.35
C HIS A 118 14.22 -1.58 16.60
N PHE A 119 14.17 -2.00 15.35
CA PHE A 119 15.32 -2.16 14.46
C PHE A 119 15.06 -1.45 13.14
N LYS A 120 16.09 -0.78 12.64
CA LYS A 120 16.14 -0.22 11.28
C LYS A 120 17.14 -1.05 10.47
N ILE A 121 16.66 -1.65 9.39
CA ILE A 121 17.50 -2.42 8.46
C ILE A 121 17.62 -1.61 7.15
N GLY A 122 18.86 -1.37 6.72
CA GLY A 122 19.19 -0.54 5.57
C GLY A 122 19.49 0.92 5.90
N PRO A 123 19.55 1.82 4.89
CA PRO A 123 19.13 1.61 3.51
C PRO A 123 20.03 0.64 2.74
N MET A 124 19.42 -0.30 2.02
CA MET A 124 20.09 -1.20 1.09
C MET A 124 19.92 -0.67 -0.32
N LEU A 125 20.95 -0.78 -1.17
CA LEU A 125 20.92 -0.37 -2.57
C LEU A 125 20.80 -1.58 -3.48
N PHE A 126 19.95 -1.47 -4.50
CA PHE A 126 19.70 -2.51 -5.50
C PHE A 126 19.83 -1.89 -6.89
N TYR A 127 20.73 -2.42 -7.70
CA TYR A 127 20.78 -2.10 -9.13
C TYR A 127 20.05 -3.21 -9.88
N ILE A 128 19.02 -2.85 -10.63
CA ILE A 128 18.18 -3.77 -11.40
C ILE A 128 18.43 -3.49 -12.88
N ASN A 129 19.04 -4.45 -13.57
CA ASN A 129 19.39 -4.39 -15.00
C ASN A 129 19.03 -5.72 -15.70
N ASP A 130 19.22 -5.79 -17.02
CA ASP A 130 18.91 -6.98 -17.82
C ASP A 130 19.70 -8.25 -17.41
N ASP A 131 20.90 -8.09 -16.85
CA ASP A 131 21.79 -9.20 -16.52
C ASP A 131 21.28 -10.09 -15.37
N ILE A 132 20.42 -9.55 -14.49
CA ILE A 132 19.94 -10.21 -13.26
C ILE A 132 18.85 -11.28 -13.53
N THR A 133 18.45 -11.47 -14.80
CA THR A 133 17.47 -12.49 -15.22
C THR A 133 17.77 -13.89 -14.70
N SER A 134 19.05 -14.29 -14.71
CA SER A 134 19.46 -15.66 -14.37
C SER A 134 19.48 -15.96 -12.86
N SER A 135 19.58 -14.95 -11.99
CA SER A 135 19.65 -15.15 -10.53
C SER A 135 18.33 -14.99 -9.79
N SER A 136 17.30 -14.41 -10.43
CA SER A 136 16.13 -13.91 -9.70
C SER A 136 14.96 -14.91 -9.58
N ASN A 137 14.99 -16.08 -10.24
CA ASN A 137 13.87 -17.06 -10.26
C ASN A 137 12.51 -16.46 -10.72
N ILE A 138 12.50 -15.28 -11.35
CA ILE A 138 11.29 -14.60 -11.84
C ILE A 138 11.05 -15.02 -13.29
N ASP A 139 9.77 -15.18 -13.66
CA ASP A 139 9.37 -15.39 -15.05
C ASP A 139 9.86 -14.25 -15.96
N GLU A 140 10.38 -14.58 -17.14
CA GLU A 140 11.02 -13.61 -18.04
C GLU A 140 10.09 -12.44 -18.40
N ARG A 141 8.78 -12.69 -18.57
CA ARG A 141 7.82 -11.61 -18.89
C ARG A 141 7.64 -10.69 -17.69
N LEU A 142 7.53 -11.25 -16.49
CA LEU A 142 7.46 -10.47 -15.25
C LEU A 142 8.74 -9.66 -15.02
N TRP A 143 9.90 -10.21 -15.38
CA TRP A 143 11.17 -9.50 -15.29
C TRP A 143 11.21 -8.27 -16.22
N ARG A 144 10.71 -8.41 -17.45
CA ARG A 144 10.57 -7.26 -18.37
C ARG A 144 9.68 -6.16 -17.78
N PHE A 145 8.56 -6.53 -17.13
CA PHE A 145 7.73 -5.54 -16.43
C PHE A 145 8.46 -4.87 -15.27
N VAL A 146 9.29 -5.61 -14.52
CA VAL A 146 10.13 -5.03 -13.47
C VAL A 146 11.11 -4.01 -14.04
N LEU A 147 11.73 -4.27 -15.19
CA LEU A 147 12.71 -3.36 -15.79
C LEU A 147 12.08 -2.07 -16.33
N PHE A 148 10.90 -2.16 -16.94
CA PHE A 148 10.27 -1.02 -17.59
C PHE A 148 9.29 -0.23 -16.72
N ASP A 149 8.77 -0.82 -15.64
CA ASP A 149 7.85 -0.15 -14.73
C ASP A 149 8.45 0.00 -13.32
N THR A 150 8.78 1.25 -13.00
CA THR A 150 9.32 1.65 -11.69
C THR A 150 8.41 1.25 -10.53
N ALA A 151 7.08 1.26 -10.70
CA ALA A 151 6.16 0.85 -9.64
C ALA A 151 6.26 -0.65 -9.35
N THR A 152 6.34 -1.46 -10.41
CA THR A 152 6.53 -2.92 -10.34
C THR A 152 7.88 -3.29 -9.73
N ALA A 153 8.98 -2.64 -10.13
CA ALA A 153 10.29 -2.85 -9.52
C ALA A 153 10.30 -2.57 -8.01
N LYS A 154 9.78 -1.40 -7.60
CA LYS A 154 9.68 -1.04 -6.17
C LYS A 154 8.88 -2.09 -5.40
N ARG A 155 7.78 -2.59 -5.98
CA ARG A 155 6.97 -3.64 -5.37
C ARG A 155 7.75 -4.95 -5.23
N MET A 156 8.49 -5.36 -6.26
CA MET A 156 9.31 -6.58 -6.21
C MET A 156 10.36 -6.49 -5.09
N VAL A 157 11.14 -5.41 -5.05
CA VAL A 157 12.18 -5.20 -4.03
C VAL A 157 11.57 -5.23 -2.64
N ARG A 158 10.47 -4.48 -2.43
CA ARG A 158 9.76 -4.43 -1.15
C ARG A 158 9.31 -5.81 -0.70
N VAL A 159 8.59 -6.54 -1.55
CA VAL A 159 8.08 -7.89 -1.23
C VAL A 159 9.22 -8.83 -0.84
N ARG A 160 10.34 -8.84 -1.58
CA ARG A 160 11.44 -9.77 -1.31
C ARG A 160 12.11 -9.48 0.03
N ILE A 161 12.34 -8.22 0.34
CA ILE A 161 12.97 -7.80 1.61
C ILE A 161 12.04 -8.08 2.79
N GLU A 162 10.77 -7.71 2.67
CA GLU A 162 9.76 -7.93 3.70
C GLU A 162 9.62 -9.42 4.02
N ARG A 163 9.56 -10.26 2.98
CA ARG A 163 9.44 -11.72 3.11
C ARG A 163 10.70 -12.34 3.71
N ALA A 164 11.89 -11.88 3.33
CA ALA A 164 13.14 -12.35 3.93
C ALA A 164 13.19 -12.04 5.44
N ILE A 165 12.81 -10.82 5.83
CA ILE A 165 12.82 -10.41 7.23
C ILE A 165 11.72 -11.12 8.02
N GLN A 166 10.51 -11.25 7.48
CA GLN A 166 9.44 -12.06 8.08
C GLN A 166 9.91 -13.50 8.30
N ASN A 167 10.57 -14.12 7.31
CA ASN A 167 11.07 -15.48 7.43
C ASN A 167 12.08 -15.63 8.57
N GLU A 168 13.03 -14.69 8.70
CA GLU A 168 14.00 -14.70 9.80
C GLU A 168 13.34 -14.43 11.16
N VAL A 169 12.48 -13.43 11.27
CA VAL A 169 11.75 -13.14 12.52
C VAL A 169 10.92 -14.33 12.99
N CYS A 170 10.25 -15.04 12.06
CA CYS A 170 9.47 -16.23 12.38
C CYS A 170 10.34 -17.40 12.85
N LYS A 171 11.61 -17.48 12.44
CA LYS A 171 12.56 -18.50 12.94
C LYS A 171 13.10 -18.16 14.33
N PHE A 172 13.33 -16.89 14.62
CA PHE A 172 13.95 -16.43 15.87
C PHE A 172 12.96 -16.33 17.03
N LEU A 173 11.72 -15.94 16.76
CA LEU A 173 10.68 -15.82 17.77
C LEU A 173 9.91 -17.13 17.93
N THR A 174 9.38 -17.34 19.13
CA THR A 174 8.52 -18.49 19.48
C THR A 174 7.31 -18.01 20.25
N ASN A 175 6.13 -18.58 19.98
CA ASN A 175 4.86 -18.21 20.61
C ASN A 175 4.55 -16.70 20.51
N ALA A 176 5.00 -16.06 19.43
CA ALA A 176 4.84 -14.63 19.17
C ALA A 176 3.71 -14.34 18.16
N ILE A 177 3.23 -13.10 18.16
CA ILE A 177 2.29 -12.57 17.16
C ILE A 177 3.10 -11.72 16.17
N ILE A 178 3.16 -12.17 14.92
CA ILE A 178 3.86 -11.48 13.85
C ILE A 178 2.85 -10.67 13.05
N LEU A 179 3.00 -9.35 13.05
CA LEU A 179 2.15 -8.41 12.32
C LEU A 179 2.76 -8.06 10.96
N VAL A 180 1.90 -8.12 9.94
CA VAL A 180 2.23 -7.72 8.57
C VAL A 180 1.41 -6.47 8.21
N ASP A 181 2.05 -5.39 7.74
CA ASP A 181 1.31 -4.23 7.19
C ASP A 181 0.75 -4.58 5.80
N GLY A 182 -0.54 -4.92 5.77
CA GLY A 182 -1.25 -5.37 4.59
C GLY A 182 -1.90 -6.75 4.73
N SER A 183 -2.55 -7.18 3.66
CA SER A 183 -3.26 -8.46 3.61
C SER A 183 -2.28 -9.64 3.56
N LEU A 184 -2.64 -10.76 4.19
CA LEU A 184 -1.89 -12.01 4.07
C LEU A 184 -2.15 -12.63 2.69
N LYS A 185 -1.39 -12.16 1.69
CA LYS A 185 -1.55 -12.55 0.29
C LYS A 185 -0.22 -13.01 -0.30
N ARG A 186 -0.25 -14.11 -1.05
CA ARG A 186 0.92 -14.54 -1.83
C ARG A 186 1.18 -13.56 -2.97
N SER A 187 2.44 -13.18 -3.12
CA SER A 187 2.90 -12.30 -4.20
C SER A 187 3.65 -13.08 -5.28
N VAL A 188 3.50 -12.65 -6.54
CA VAL A 188 4.25 -13.21 -7.68
C VAL A 188 5.74 -12.92 -7.62
N PHE A 189 6.15 -11.94 -6.80
CA PHE A 189 7.54 -11.52 -6.63
C PHE A 189 8.27 -12.23 -5.48
N GLU A 190 7.60 -13.17 -4.81
CA GLU A 190 8.21 -13.96 -3.75
C GLU A 190 9.38 -14.79 -4.28
N ASP A 191 10.41 -14.93 -3.46
CA ASP A 191 11.50 -15.86 -3.72
C ASP A 191 11.14 -17.28 -3.25
N ARG A 192 11.79 -18.31 -3.80
CA ARG A 192 11.54 -19.71 -3.42
C ARG A 192 11.96 -20.01 -1.97
N LEU A 193 13.06 -19.42 -1.49
CA LEU A 193 13.60 -19.71 -0.15
C LEU A 193 12.87 -18.92 0.93
N ASN A 194 12.49 -17.68 0.62
CA ASN A 194 11.78 -16.79 1.55
C ASN A 194 10.30 -16.64 1.21
N GLY A 195 9.73 -17.59 0.46
CA GLY A 195 8.34 -17.54 0.04
C GLY A 195 7.39 -17.60 1.23
N PHE A 196 6.16 -17.11 1.05
CA PHE A 196 5.18 -17.03 2.13
C PHE A 196 4.87 -18.39 2.76
N ASN A 197 4.93 -19.48 1.98
CA ASN A 197 4.76 -20.84 2.51
C ASN A 197 5.84 -21.23 3.54
N ASN A 198 7.08 -20.75 3.38
CA ASN A 198 8.14 -21.03 4.36
C ASN A 198 7.93 -20.21 5.63
N ILE A 199 7.46 -18.97 5.50
CA ILE A 199 7.05 -18.14 6.65
C ILE A 199 5.96 -18.87 7.44
N LEU A 200 4.92 -19.37 6.77
CA LEU A 200 3.84 -20.13 7.43
C LEU A 200 4.36 -21.38 8.17
N ARG A 201 5.24 -22.15 7.53
CA ARG A 201 5.86 -23.33 8.16
C ARG A 201 6.69 -22.98 9.39
N ASN A 202 7.47 -21.91 9.32
CA ASN A 202 8.27 -21.44 10.45
C ASN A 202 7.39 -20.89 11.57
N CYS A 203 6.26 -20.24 11.23
CA CYS A 203 5.27 -19.86 12.22
C CYS A 203 4.71 -21.08 12.94
N GLU A 204 4.25 -22.09 12.19
CA GLU A 204 3.69 -23.32 12.73
C GLU A 204 4.70 -24.06 13.63
N SER A 205 5.96 -24.22 13.17
CA SER A 205 6.99 -24.94 13.93
C SER A 205 7.36 -24.26 15.26
N ASN A 206 7.26 -22.93 15.31
CA ASN A 206 7.65 -22.12 16.46
C ASN A 206 6.44 -21.63 17.30
N GLY A 207 5.22 -22.06 16.96
CA GLY A 207 3.99 -21.61 17.63
C GLY A 207 3.66 -20.13 17.41
N ASN A 208 4.25 -19.49 16.41
CA ASN A 208 3.95 -18.08 16.10
C ASN A 208 2.62 -17.95 15.35
N GLN A 209 1.90 -16.88 15.63
CA GLN A 209 0.69 -16.48 14.93
C GLN A 209 1.01 -15.37 13.93
N LEU A 210 0.48 -15.45 12.72
CA LEU A 210 0.66 -14.40 11.71
C LEU A 210 -0.66 -13.65 11.52
N VAL A 211 -0.62 -12.33 11.63
CA VAL A 211 -1.79 -11.46 11.49
C VAL A 211 -1.47 -10.35 10.51
N GLY A 212 -2.24 -10.26 9.42
CA GLY A 212 -2.14 -9.18 8.45
C GLY A 212 -3.15 -8.08 8.79
N ILE A 213 -2.72 -6.81 8.83
CA ILE A 213 -3.59 -5.68 9.12
C ILE A 213 -3.46 -4.67 8.00
N SER A 214 -4.57 -4.40 7.30
CA SER A 214 -4.62 -3.42 6.21
C SER A 214 -5.39 -2.18 6.64
N LYS A 215 -4.75 -1.01 6.52
CA LYS A 215 -5.32 0.32 6.81
C LYS A 215 -6.55 0.64 5.95
N THR A 216 -6.56 0.15 4.71
CA THR A 216 -7.64 0.41 3.77
C THR A 216 -7.97 -0.84 2.96
N THR A 217 -9.24 -0.97 2.58
CA THR A 217 -9.70 -1.93 1.58
C THR A 217 -10.20 -1.16 0.37
N ARG A 218 -9.81 -1.60 -0.84
CA ARG A 218 -10.34 -1.02 -2.09
C ARG A 218 -11.75 -1.49 -2.43
N LEU A 219 -12.29 -2.40 -1.62
CA LEU A 219 -13.59 -3.02 -1.86
C LEU A 219 -14.69 -2.18 -1.23
N LYS A 220 -15.33 -1.30 -2.01
CA LYS A 220 -16.42 -0.40 -1.54
C LYS A 220 -17.55 -1.12 -0.79
N ILE A 221 -17.80 -2.39 -1.13
CA ILE A 221 -18.81 -3.21 -0.44
C ILE A 221 -18.46 -3.45 1.04
N LEU A 222 -17.18 -3.48 1.38
CA LEU A 222 -16.72 -3.62 2.76
C LEU A 222 -16.90 -2.34 3.57
N ASP A 223 -16.83 -1.17 2.93
CA ASP A 223 -17.05 0.12 3.61
C ASP A 223 -18.48 0.24 4.13
N GLN A 224 -19.45 -0.39 3.47
CA GLN A 224 -20.83 -0.47 3.95
C GLN A 224 -20.97 -1.37 5.18
N LEU A 225 -20.19 -2.45 5.28
CA LEU A 225 -20.18 -3.33 6.45
C LEU A 225 -19.45 -2.70 7.64
N ALA A 226 -18.41 -1.90 7.35
CA ALA A 226 -17.64 -1.20 8.36
C ALA A 226 -18.50 -0.28 9.23
N SER A 227 -19.52 0.39 8.68
CA SER A 227 -20.41 1.28 9.45
C SER A 227 -21.15 0.56 10.58
N SER A 228 -21.41 -0.74 10.44
CA SER A 228 -22.03 -1.55 11.51
C SER A 228 -21.06 -1.84 12.66
N LEU A 229 -19.77 -2.03 12.37
CA LEU A 229 -18.69 -2.17 13.36
C LEU A 229 -18.32 -0.85 14.04
N MET A 230 -18.48 0.28 13.36
CA MET A 230 -18.19 1.58 13.97
C MET A 230 -19.13 1.84 15.16
N ARG A 231 -20.40 1.42 15.06
CA ARG A 231 -21.44 1.64 16.07
C ARG A 231 -21.39 0.67 17.27
N SER A 232 -20.72 -0.47 17.17
CA SER A 232 -20.63 -1.43 18.28
C SER A 232 -19.68 -0.93 19.37
N LYS A 233 -19.87 -1.37 20.62
CA LYS A 233 -18.93 -1.09 21.72
C LYS A 233 -17.90 -2.22 21.81
N GLY A 234 -16.67 -1.90 22.19
CA GLY A 234 -15.60 -2.86 22.36
C GLY A 234 -14.90 -3.26 21.06
N ALA A 235 -13.93 -4.17 21.21
CA ALA A 235 -13.28 -4.81 20.08
C ALA A 235 -14.21 -5.88 19.48
N CYS A 236 -14.40 -5.84 18.17
CA CYS A 236 -15.37 -6.68 17.47
C CYS A 236 -14.99 -6.86 16.01
N TYR A 237 -15.57 -7.87 15.35
CA TYR A 237 -15.31 -8.17 13.94
C TYR A 237 -16.52 -8.72 13.18
N ILE A 238 -16.46 -8.63 11.86
CA ILE A 238 -17.34 -9.27 10.90
C ILE A 238 -16.49 -10.17 10.00
N ASP A 239 -16.93 -11.40 9.78
CA ASP A 239 -16.32 -12.29 8.80
C ASP A 239 -16.70 -11.85 7.38
N VAL A 240 -15.70 -11.52 6.57
CA VAL A 240 -15.87 -11.08 5.17
C VAL A 240 -15.21 -12.04 4.19
N SER A 241 -14.90 -13.26 4.63
CA SER A 241 -14.24 -14.30 3.85
C SER A 241 -14.91 -14.57 2.51
N ALA A 242 -16.24 -14.72 2.51
CA ALA A 242 -16.98 -15.00 1.28
C ALA A 242 -16.83 -13.89 0.23
N VAL A 243 -17.00 -12.62 0.65
CA VAL A 243 -16.94 -11.44 -0.22
C VAL A 243 -15.52 -11.18 -0.71
N VAL A 244 -14.52 -11.32 0.18
CA VAL A 244 -13.14 -11.03 -0.18
C VAL A 244 -12.58 -12.11 -1.11
N ARG A 245 -12.86 -13.40 -0.83
CA ARG A 245 -12.38 -14.50 -1.68
C ARG A 245 -13.03 -14.54 -3.07
N SER A 246 -14.26 -14.02 -3.22
CA SER A 246 -14.89 -13.92 -4.53
C SER A 246 -14.26 -12.84 -5.43
N LEU A 247 -13.55 -11.86 -4.84
CA LEU A 247 -12.98 -10.71 -5.55
C LEU A 247 -11.45 -10.75 -5.63
N VAL A 248 -10.81 -11.42 -4.68
CA VAL A 248 -9.35 -11.42 -4.55
C VAL A 248 -8.85 -12.85 -4.38
N SER A 249 -8.04 -13.29 -5.34
CA SER A 249 -7.33 -14.56 -5.28
C SER A 249 -6.08 -14.48 -4.40
N ASN A 250 -5.56 -15.66 -4.02
CA ASN A 250 -4.29 -15.86 -3.32
C ASN A 250 -4.21 -15.32 -1.88
N ILE A 251 -5.35 -15.07 -1.25
CA ILE A 251 -5.42 -14.73 0.17
C ILE A 251 -5.24 -16.00 1.00
N VAL A 252 -4.39 -15.87 2.02
CA VAL A 252 -4.13 -16.88 3.04
C VAL A 252 -4.76 -16.41 4.34
N GLY A 253 -5.33 -17.34 5.11
CA GLY A 253 -6.07 -16.99 6.31
C GLY A 253 -7.47 -16.48 6.03
N LYS A 254 -8.18 -16.13 7.10
CA LYS A 254 -9.56 -15.68 7.15
C LYS A 254 -9.59 -14.15 7.18
N PRO A 255 -10.04 -13.47 6.10
CA PRO A 255 -10.15 -12.01 6.09
C PRO A 255 -11.40 -11.56 6.86
N LEU A 256 -11.18 -10.63 7.78
CA LEU A 256 -12.16 -10.05 8.67
C LEU A 256 -12.17 -8.53 8.50
N LEU A 257 -13.30 -7.90 8.77
CA LEU A 257 -13.31 -6.49 9.17
C LEU A 257 -13.35 -6.44 10.68
N ALA A 258 -12.40 -5.75 11.30
CA ALA A 258 -12.30 -5.68 12.75
C ALA A 258 -12.15 -4.24 13.22
N LYS A 259 -12.79 -3.93 14.33
CA LYS A 259 -12.54 -2.75 15.15
C LYS A 259 -11.82 -3.22 16.40
N LEU A 260 -10.59 -2.73 16.62
CA LEU A 260 -9.72 -3.23 17.69
C LEU A 260 -9.82 -2.42 19.00
N SER A 261 -10.44 -1.24 18.96
CA SER A 261 -10.68 -0.39 20.13
C SER A 261 -11.99 0.39 19.99
N ASN A 262 -12.56 0.90 21.08
CA ASN A 262 -13.89 1.53 21.08
C ASN A 262 -14.05 2.62 20.02
N ASP A 263 -13.07 3.52 19.94
CA ASP A 263 -13.05 4.68 19.04
C ASP A 263 -12.06 4.47 17.87
N GLY A 264 -11.69 3.21 17.62
CA GLY A 264 -10.74 2.84 16.59
C GLY A 264 -11.36 2.79 15.20
N LEU A 265 -10.52 3.00 14.18
CA LEU A 265 -10.91 2.74 12.80
C LEU A 265 -11.22 1.25 12.59
N VAL A 266 -12.13 0.97 11.65
CA VAL A 266 -12.38 -0.39 11.17
C VAL A 266 -11.30 -0.75 10.16
N LEU A 267 -10.58 -1.84 10.43
CA LEU A 267 -9.47 -2.31 9.63
C LEU A 267 -9.81 -3.66 9.02
N ARG A 268 -9.19 -3.99 7.89
CA ARG A 268 -9.19 -5.39 7.44
C ARG A 268 -8.10 -6.14 8.18
N VAL A 269 -8.45 -7.24 8.81
CA VAL A 269 -7.54 -8.12 9.54
C VAL A 269 -7.62 -9.52 8.94
N ASP A 270 -6.49 -10.06 8.51
CA ASP A 270 -6.38 -11.42 7.99
C ASP A 270 -5.70 -12.28 9.05
N VAL A 271 -6.40 -13.30 9.55
CA VAL A 271 -5.93 -14.19 10.63
C VAL A 271 -5.76 -15.63 10.14
N LEU A 272 -4.85 -16.39 10.74
CA LEU A 272 -4.70 -17.82 10.43
C LEU A 272 -5.49 -18.73 11.36
N ASP A 273 -5.74 -18.28 12.59
CA ASP A 273 -6.46 -19.00 13.63
C ASP A 273 -7.98 -18.80 13.54
N GLU A 274 -8.74 -19.84 13.84
CA GLU A 274 -10.21 -19.78 13.87
C GLU A 274 -10.75 -19.22 15.21
N SER A 275 -9.98 -19.33 16.29
CA SER A 275 -10.38 -18.98 17.66
C SER A 275 -10.33 -17.49 17.97
N MET A 276 -9.78 -16.66 17.07
CA MET A 276 -9.47 -15.23 17.31
C MET A 276 -8.51 -14.99 18.47
N GLU A 277 -7.76 -16.02 18.84
CA GLU A 277 -6.80 -15.98 19.93
C GLU A 277 -5.65 -15.03 19.62
N SER A 278 -5.18 -15.02 18.37
CA SER A 278 -4.09 -14.14 17.93
C SER A 278 -4.45 -12.65 18.12
N VAL A 279 -5.66 -12.27 17.72
CA VAL A 279 -6.16 -10.89 17.82
C VAL A 279 -6.54 -10.54 19.26
N GLY A 280 -7.11 -11.48 20.01
CA GLY A 280 -7.42 -11.31 21.42
C GLY A 280 -6.18 -11.05 22.27
N LYS A 281 -5.08 -11.76 21.99
CA LYS A 281 -3.76 -11.52 22.61
C LYS A 281 -3.13 -10.21 22.13
N LEU A 282 -3.26 -9.87 20.84
CA LEU A 282 -2.72 -8.63 20.27
C LEU A 282 -3.23 -7.38 20.99
N ILE A 283 -4.54 -7.29 21.26
CA ILE A 283 -5.17 -6.12 21.89
C ILE A 283 -4.60 -5.85 23.30
N VAL A 284 -4.11 -6.88 23.99
CA VAL A 284 -3.49 -6.75 25.32
C VAL A 284 -1.98 -6.51 25.24
N ASN A 285 -1.31 -7.11 24.25
CA ASN A 285 0.15 -7.10 24.14
C ASN A 285 0.72 -5.90 23.36
N ASP A 286 -0.11 -5.16 22.65
CA ASP A 286 0.26 -3.91 21.97
C ASP A 286 -0.64 -2.74 22.40
N ILE A 287 -0.15 -1.53 22.20
CA ILE A 287 -0.94 -0.31 22.35
C ILE A 287 -1.76 -0.13 21.06
N ILE A 288 -3.08 -0.16 21.17
CA ILE A 288 -3.98 0.08 20.03
C ILE A 288 -4.36 1.56 19.97
N ALA A 289 -3.56 2.35 19.26
CA ALA A 289 -3.77 3.78 19.09
C ALA A 289 -4.69 4.06 17.88
N ASN A 290 -5.84 4.71 18.10
CA ASN A 290 -6.83 5.02 17.05
C ASN A 290 -7.27 3.78 16.24
N GLY A 291 -7.26 2.60 16.88
CA GLY A 291 -7.64 1.33 16.25
C GLY A 291 -6.50 0.60 15.54
N TYR A 292 -5.30 1.18 15.44
CA TYR A 292 -4.15 0.59 14.77
C TYR A 292 -3.02 0.25 15.77
N PRO A 293 -2.35 -0.91 15.64
CA PRO A 293 -1.27 -1.29 16.56
C PRO A 293 -0.06 -0.33 16.49
N GLU A 294 0.44 0.07 17.65
CA GLU A 294 1.57 1.00 17.78
C GLU A 294 2.86 0.40 17.22
N THR A 295 3.08 -0.91 17.39
CA THR A 295 4.26 -1.58 16.80
C THR A 295 4.27 -1.47 15.27
N LEU A 296 3.13 -1.65 14.59
CA LEU A 296 3.02 -1.45 13.14
C LEU A 296 3.27 0.02 12.76
N ARG A 297 2.75 0.97 13.53
CA ARG A 297 3.00 2.40 13.30
C ARG A 297 4.50 2.73 13.42
N LEU A 298 5.16 2.17 14.42
CA LEU A 298 6.59 2.37 14.66
C LEU A 298 7.43 1.73 13.53
N ALA A 299 7.14 0.49 13.15
CA ALA A 299 7.79 -0.19 12.03
C ALA A 299 7.64 0.62 10.72
N HIS A 300 6.44 1.15 10.47
CA HIS A 300 6.16 2.01 9.33
C HIS A 300 7.03 3.27 9.33
N HIS A 301 7.01 4.05 10.42
CA HIS A 301 7.79 5.28 10.52
C HIS A 301 9.30 5.06 10.34
N ILE A 302 9.84 3.97 10.89
CA ILE A 302 11.27 3.64 10.77
C ILE A 302 11.65 3.27 9.33
N SER A 303 10.71 2.66 8.60
CA SER A 303 10.96 2.24 7.21
C SER A 303 10.91 3.40 6.22
N ILE A 304 10.30 4.56 6.54
CA ILE A 304 10.14 5.69 5.62
C ILE A 304 11.49 6.32 5.23
N PHE A 305 11.59 6.74 3.98
CA PHE A 305 12.69 7.59 3.50
C PHE A 305 12.32 9.06 3.62
N SER A 306 13.21 9.83 4.23
CA SER A 306 13.21 11.28 4.13
C SER A 306 13.93 11.74 2.85
N THR A 307 13.72 12.99 2.45
CA THR A 307 14.48 13.62 1.36
C THR A 307 15.99 13.61 1.65
N ILE A 308 16.38 13.79 2.92
CA ILE A 308 17.78 13.75 3.35
C ILE A 308 18.37 12.36 3.09
N ASP A 309 17.64 11.28 3.43
CA ASP A 309 18.11 9.93 3.16
C ASP A 309 18.39 9.71 1.67
N VAL A 310 17.50 10.17 0.80
CA VAL A 310 17.64 10.02 -0.66
C VAL A 310 18.84 10.82 -1.17
N THR A 311 19.01 12.07 -0.71
CA THR A 311 20.17 12.91 -1.09
C THR A 311 21.49 12.31 -0.61
N CYS A 312 21.55 11.81 0.62
CA CYS A 312 22.75 11.14 1.15
C CYS A 312 23.08 9.87 0.36
N LEU A 313 22.07 9.08 -0.04
CA LEU A 313 22.27 7.91 -0.88
C LEU A 313 22.83 8.27 -2.26
N LYS A 314 22.32 9.32 -2.90
CA LYS A 314 22.87 9.81 -4.18
C LYS A 314 24.34 10.22 -4.02
N GLY A 315 24.67 10.99 -2.98
CA GLY A 315 26.06 11.38 -2.69
C GLY A 315 26.99 10.19 -2.38
N PHE A 316 26.49 9.20 -1.62
CA PHE A 316 27.20 7.95 -1.38
C PHE A 316 27.47 7.19 -2.68
N ILE A 317 26.49 7.12 -3.58
CA ILE A 317 26.65 6.41 -4.85
C ILE A 317 27.69 7.10 -5.74
N LEU A 318 27.61 8.44 -5.85
CA LEU A 318 28.56 9.26 -6.62
C LEU A 318 29.99 9.08 -6.11
N SER A 319 30.18 9.14 -4.79
CA SER A 319 31.51 9.03 -4.18
C SER A 319 32.09 7.62 -4.22
N LYS A 320 31.27 6.58 -4.02
CA LYS A 320 31.76 5.20 -3.85
C LYS A 320 31.90 4.42 -5.14
N PHE A 321 31.00 4.62 -6.10
CA PHE A 321 30.94 3.81 -7.33
C PHE A 321 31.49 4.52 -8.56
N GLY A 322 31.98 5.75 -8.42
CA GLY A 322 32.56 6.51 -9.54
C GLY A 322 31.57 6.80 -10.66
N VAL A 323 30.27 6.81 -10.36
CA VAL A 323 29.24 7.11 -11.35
C VAL A 323 29.27 8.61 -11.67
N ARG A 324 28.88 8.96 -12.90
CA ARG A 324 28.78 10.35 -13.35
C ARG A 324 27.32 10.78 -13.31
N GLU A 325 27.03 11.85 -12.57
CA GLU A 325 25.71 12.48 -12.61
C GLU A 325 25.50 13.16 -13.97
N MET A 326 24.33 12.92 -14.57
CA MET A 326 23.91 13.55 -15.82
C MET A 326 22.91 14.65 -15.51
N MET A 327 23.02 15.78 -16.23
CA MET A 327 22.02 16.85 -16.12
C MET A 327 20.70 16.37 -16.72
N SER A 328 19.60 16.58 -16.00
CA SER A 328 18.24 16.26 -16.43
C SER A 328 17.34 17.48 -16.38
N GLU A 329 16.35 17.53 -17.27
CA GLU A 329 15.28 18.52 -17.22
C GLU A 329 13.95 17.82 -16.98
N ASP A 330 13.04 18.46 -16.22
CA ASP A 330 11.65 18.02 -16.17
C ASP A 330 10.98 18.38 -17.49
N ILE A 331 10.82 17.37 -18.35
CA ILE A 331 10.22 17.51 -19.67
C ILE A 331 8.81 18.10 -19.57
N ARG A 332 8.01 17.69 -18.58
CA ARG A 332 6.64 18.18 -18.43
C ARG A 332 6.65 19.65 -18.05
N ALA A 333 7.46 20.04 -17.06
CA ALA A 333 7.58 21.43 -16.67
C ALA A 333 8.15 22.32 -17.79
N LYS A 334 9.09 21.79 -18.59
CA LYS A 334 9.67 22.51 -19.73
C LYS A 334 8.68 22.70 -20.88
N LEU A 335 7.90 21.67 -21.20
CA LEU A 335 6.94 21.73 -22.30
C LEU A 335 5.66 22.49 -21.94
N LEU A 336 5.18 22.36 -20.70
CA LEU A 336 3.85 22.84 -20.31
C LEU A 336 3.89 24.01 -19.31
N GLY A 337 5.08 24.38 -18.83
CA GLY A 337 5.23 25.23 -17.65
C GLY A 337 5.01 24.46 -16.35
N ALA A 338 5.43 25.04 -15.23
CA ALA A 338 5.13 24.50 -13.92
C ALA A 338 3.64 24.79 -13.59
N PHE A 339 2.87 23.73 -13.34
CA PHE A 339 1.56 23.86 -12.71
C PHE A 339 1.79 23.92 -11.19
N LEU A 340 1.39 25.04 -10.56
CA LEU A 340 1.41 25.21 -9.11
C LEU A 340 0.24 24.48 -8.44
#